data_AF-A0A4R7W5Y6-F1
#
_entry.id   AF-A0A4R7W5Y6-F1
#
_cell.length_a   1.000
_cell.length_b   1.000
_cell.length_c   1.000
_cell.angle_alpha   90.00
_cell.angle_beta   90.00
_cell.angle_gamma   90.00
#
_symmetry.space_group_name_H-M   'P 1'
#
loop_
_entity.id
_entity.type
_entity.pdbx_description
1 polymer ?
#
loop_
_entity_poly.entity_id
_entity_poly.type
_entity_poly.pdbx_seq_one_letter_code
_entity_poly.pdbx_strand_id
1 'polypeptide(L)'
;MTPTIARLRLITGDPDDLASLRVWLTGEEELRGNVLVERNSPDGVRTGTVGDVLVVALGAGGAVTALARAVPTWLRSHPEVTIEVREPNGRTVTVSAKGAVDAQEVIQSVLAPTPR
;
A
#
# COMPACT_ATOMS: atom_id res chain seq x y z
N MET A 1 21.50 -4.42 4.88
CA MET A 1 20.53 -3.51 4.23
C MET A 1 19.15 -4.07 4.52
N THR A 2 18.37 -3.38 5.36
CA THR A 2 16.99 -3.79 5.62
C THR A 2 16.17 -3.52 4.35
N PRO A 3 15.43 -4.49 3.81
CA PRO A 3 14.56 -4.22 2.67
C PRO A 3 13.51 -3.18 3.06
N THR A 4 13.36 -2.14 2.25
CA THR A 4 12.26 -1.18 2.40
C THR A 4 10.97 -1.91 2.10
N ILE A 5 9.99 -1.88 3.00
CA ILE A 5 8.70 -2.57 2.83
C ILE A 5 7.55 -1.59 3.00
N ALA A 6 6.61 -1.51 2.07
CA ALA A 6 5.37 -0.78 2.31
C ALA A 6 4.33 -1.72 2.91
N ARG A 7 3.62 -1.27 3.95
CA ARG A 7 2.44 -1.95 4.47
C ARG A 7 1.20 -1.22 4.00
N LEU A 8 0.31 -1.90 3.29
CA LEU A 8 -0.97 -1.39 2.85
C LEU A 8 -2.07 -2.02 3.69
N ARG A 9 -2.91 -1.20 4.29
CA ARG A 9 -4.03 -1.62 5.13
C ARG A 9 -5.31 -1.00 4.61
N LEU A 10 -6.39 -1.77 4.54
CA LEU A 10 -7.72 -1.21 4.29
C LEU A 10 -8.24 -0.51 5.54
N ILE A 11 -8.60 0.76 5.40
CA ILE A 11 -9.34 1.54 6.39
C ILE A 11 -10.85 1.40 6.16
N THR A 12 -11.25 1.28 4.90
CA THR A 12 -12.64 1.05 4.47
C THR A 12 -12.60 0.14 3.26
N GLY A 13 -13.41 -0.91 3.26
CA GLY A 13 -13.44 -1.96 2.24
C GLY A 13 -13.59 -3.35 2.87
N ASP A 14 -13.82 -4.33 2.02
CA ASP A 14 -14.01 -5.73 2.38
C ASP A 14 -12.71 -6.53 2.17
N PRO A 15 -12.58 -7.74 2.77
CA PRO A 15 -11.42 -8.60 2.53
C PRO A 15 -11.22 -8.98 1.04
N ASP A 16 -12.29 -8.98 0.25
CA ASP A 16 -12.23 -9.21 -1.20
C ASP A 16 -11.54 -8.04 -1.93
N ASP A 17 -11.73 -6.79 -1.47
CA ASP A 17 -11.02 -5.62 -2.00
C ASP A 17 -9.51 -5.74 -1.80
N LEU A 18 -9.06 -6.29 -0.67
CA LEU A 18 -7.64 -6.50 -0.43
C LEU A 18 -7.08 -7.58 -1.37
N ALA A 19 -7.85 -8.64 -1.62
CA ALA A 19 -7.48 -9.67 -2.58
C ALA A 19 -7.42 -9.11 -4.01
N SER A 20 -8.39 -8.27 -4.40
CA SER A 20 -8.43 -7.54 -5.67
C SER A 20 -7.22 -6.61 -5.83
N LEU A 21 -6.91 -5.81 -4.80
CA LEU A 21 -5.73 -4.95 -4.77
C LEU A 21 -4.44 -5.75 -4.89
N ARG A 22 -4.34 -6.89 -4.21
CA ARG A 22 -3.18 -7.79 -4.33
C ARG A 22 -3.01 -8.25 -5.78
N VAL A 23 -4.08 -8.76 -6.39
CA VAL A 23 -4.05 -9.25 -7.78
C VAL A 23 -3.59 -8.14 -8.71
N TRP A 24 -4.15 -6.93 -8.54
CA TRP A 24 -3.76 -5.75 -9.28
C TRP A 24 -2.27 -5.42 -9.14
N LEU A 25 -1.77 -5.33 -7.91
CA LEU A 25 -0.36 -5.02 -7.65
C LEU A 25 0.59 -6.11 -8.16
N THR A 26 0.20 -7.38 -8.09
CA THR A 26 1.01 -8.47 -8.68
C THR A 26 1.04 -8.48 -10.20
N GLY A 27 0.13 -7.73 -10.85
CA GLY A 27 0.12 -7.51 -12.29
C GLY A 27 1.21 -6.54 -12.76
N GLU A 28 1.71 -5.67 -11.88
CA GLU A 28 2.79 -4.74 -12.22
C GLU A 28 4.14 -5.48 -12.24
N GLU A 29 4.88 -5.39 -13.34
CA GLU A 29 6.13 -6.12 -13.53
C GLU A 29 7.18 -5.82 -12.44
N GLU A 30 7.25 -4.58 -11.98
CA GLU A 30 8.18 -4.11 -10.94
C GLU A 30 7.80 -4.59 -9.53
N LEU A 31 6.53 -4.95 -9.31
CA LEU A 31 6.00 -5.44 -8.03
C LEU A 31 5.79 -6.96 -8.04
N ARG A 32 5.94 -7.60 -9.20
CA ARG A 32 5.71 -9.03 -9.36
C ARG A 32 6.64 -9.83 -8.47
N GLY A 33 6.05 -10.66 -7.60
CA GLY A 33 6.79 -11.46 -6.62
C GLY A 33 7.23 -10.70 -5.36
N ASN A 34 7.00 -9.38 -5.31
CA ASN A 34 7.32 -8.53 -4.16
C ASN A 34 6.11 -8.24 -3.27
N VAL A 35 4.91 -8.67 -3.67
CA VAL A 35 3.66 -8.47 -2.92
C VAL A 35 3.34 -9.73 -2.09
N LEU A 36 3.41 -9.57 -0.77
CA LEU A 36 3.12 -10.59 0.24
C LEU A 36 1.86 -10.19 1.03
N VAL A 37 1.13 -11.17 1.53
CA VAL A 37 0.01 -10.93 2.46
C VAL A 37 0.50 -11.25 3.86
N GLU A 38 0.52 -10.26 4.73
CA GLU A 38 0.76 -10.41 6.15
C GLU A 38 -0.61 -10.45 6.82
N ARG A 39 -1.04 -11.65 7.24
CA ARG A 39 -2.20 -11.77 8.12
C ARG A 39 -1.80 -11.14 9.45
N ASN A 40 -2.26 -9.92 9.70
CA ASN A 40 -1.87 -9.24 10.91
C ASN A 40 -2.33 -10.06 12.13
N SER A 41 -1.37 -10.35 13.00
CA SER A 41 -1.68 -10.81 14.35
C SER A 41 -2.29 -9.64 15.12
N PRO A 42 -3.17 -9.86 16.11
CA PRO A 42 -3.90 -8.80 16.79
C PRO A 42 -2.97 -7.99 17.72
N ASP A 43 -2.10 -7.16 17.15
CA ASP A 43 -1.29 -6.23 17.92
C ASP A 43 -2.18 -5.01 18.20
N GLY A 44 -2.79 -5.03 19.38
CA GLY A 44 -3.81 -4.08 19.79
C GLY A 44 -3.37 -2.62 19.61
N VAL A 45 -4.14 -1.87 18.85
CA VAL A 45 -4.63 -0.54 19.24
C VAL A 45 -5.87 -0.23 18.40
N ARG A 46 -6.99 -0.22 19.12
CA ARG A 46 -8.22 0.57 18.95
C ARG A 46 -8.92 0.58 17.57
N THR A 47 -10.12 -0.03 17.62
CA THR A 47 -11.32 0.16 16.79
C THR A 47 -11.29 -0.32 15.34
N GLY A 48 -11.92 -1.48 15.11
CA GLY A 48 -12.77 -1.72 13.95
C GLY A 48 -12.07 -2.13 12.67
N THR A 49 -11.63 -3.39 12.61
CA THR A 49 -11.59 -4.31 11.46
C THR A 49 -10.32 -5.15 11.55
N VAL A 50 -10.51 -6.47 11.73
CA VAL A 50 -9.46 -7.48 11.60
C VAL A 50 -9.13 -7.56 10.10
N GLY A 51 -8.37 -6.59 9.61
CA GLY A 51 -8.01 -6.51 8.20
C GLY A 51 -6.68 -7.22 7.96
N ASP A 52 -6.66 -8.13 6.99
CA ASP A 52 -5.43 -8.58 6.35
C ASP A 52 -4.60 -7.36 5.90
N VAL A 53 -3.27 -7.43 6.01
CA VAL A 53 -2.35 -6.37 5.60
C VAL A 53 -1.57 -6.84 4.39
N LEU A 54 -1.44 -6.00 3.37
CA LEU A 54 -0.56 -6.26 2.24
C LEU A 54 0.84 -5.71 2.53
N VAL A 55 1.87 -6.52 2.37
CA VAL A 55 3.26 -6.10 2.50
C VAL A 55 3.90 -6.14 1.13
N VAL A 56 4.43 -5.00 0.69
CA VAL A 56 5.09 -4.86 -0.60
C VAL A 56 6.56 -4.58 -0.38
N ALA A 57 7.43 -5.48 -0.84
CA ALA A 57 8.87 -5.25 -0.83
C ALA A 57 9.24 -4.21 -1.89
N LEU A 58 9.72 -3.06 -1.42
CA LEU A 58 10.22 -1.96 -2.23
C LEU A 58 11.72 -2.15 -2.41
N GLY A 59 12.10 -3.02 -3.34
CA GLY A 59 13.49 -3.21 -3.74
C GLY A 59 14.07 -1.95 -4.41
N ALA A 60 15.40 -1.90 -4.53
CA ALA A 60 16.06 -0.91 -5.37
C ALA A 60 15.73 -1.21 -6.84
N GLY A 61 14.89 -0.38 -7.47
CA GLY A 61 14.51 -0.52 -8.88
C GLY A 61 13.02 -0.34 -9.14
N GLY A 62 12.55 0.91 -9.14
CA GLY A 62 11.24 1.27 -9.71
C GLY A 62 9.98 0.88 -8.91
N ALA A 63 10.07 -0.09 -8.00
CA ALA A 63 8.94 -0.59 -7.19
C ALA A 63 8.15 0.51 -6.46
N VAL A 64 8.81 1.55 -5.94
CA VAL A 64 8.12 2.70 -5.31
C VAL A 64 7.25 3.45 -6.32
N THR A 65 7.78 3.70 -7.51
CA THR A 65 7.07 4.38 -8.60
C THR A 65 5.89 3.54 -9.08
N ALA A 66 6.11 2.24 -9.29
CA ALA A 66 5.06 1.30 -9.66
C ALA A 66 3.93 1.27 -8.64
N LEU A 67 4.25 1.15 -7.34
CA LEU A 67 3.24 1.17 -6.27
C LEU A 67 2.47 2.48 -6.25
N ALA A 68 3.18 3.61 -6.31
CA ALA A 68 2.59 4.93 -6.28
C ALA A 68 1.66 5.22 -7.48
N ARG A 69 1.89 4.57 -8.62
CA ARG A 69 1.02 4.65 -9.80
C ARG A 69 -0.14 3.66 -9.75
N ALA A 70 0.13 2.43 -9.32
CA ALA A 70 -0.83 1.33 -9.36
C ALA A 70 -1.95 1.53 -8.33
N VAL A 71 -1.64 1.98 -7.11
CA VAL A 71 -2.62 2.21 -6.03
C VAL A 71 -3.71 3.22 -6.43
N PRO A 72 -3.39 4.47 -6.85
CA PRO A 72 -4.43 5.42 -7.26
C PRO A 72 -5.19 4.96 -8.50
N THR A 73 -4.56 4.20 -9.40
CA THR A 73 -5.24 3.63 -10.57
C THR A 73 -6.29 2.60 -10.16
N TRP A 74 -5.97 1.71 -9.22
CA TRP A 74 -6.92 0.74 -8.69
C TRP A 74 -8.05 1.40 -7.90
N LEU A 75 -7.73 2.42 -7.08
CA LEU A 75 -8.71 3.19 -6.31
C LEU A 75 -9.74 3.89 -7.20
N ARG A 76 -9.40 4.26 -8.44
CA ARG A 76 -10.40 4.81 -9.39
C ARG A 76 -11.53 3.83 -9.70
N SER A 77 -11.27 2.53 -9.60
CA SER A 77 -12.28 1.47 -9.80
C SER A 77 -12.95 1.04 -8.50
N HIS A 78 -12.43 1.47 -7.34
CA HIS A 78 -12.92 1.13 -6.00
C HIS A 78 -13.06 2.42 -5.15
N PRO A 79 -14.00 3.32 -5.51
CA PRO A 79 -14.12 4.64 -4.89
C PRO A 79 -14.58 4.64 -3.43
N GLU A 80 -15.19 3.55 -2.98
CA GLU A 80 -15.57 3.34 -1.58
C GLU A 80 -14.39 2.90 -0.70
N VAL A 81 -13.30 2.43 -1.31
CA VAL A 81 -12.14 1.91 -0.59
C VAL A 81 -11.20 3.02 -0.16
N THR A 82 -10.71 2.90 1.07
CA THR A 82 -9.66 3.76 1.62
C THR A 82 -8.50 2.89 2.10
N ILE A 83 -7.29 3.22 1.65
CA ILE A 83 -6.07 2.48 1.94
C ILE A 83 -5.13 3.36 2.75
N GLU A 84 -4.58 2.82 3.83
CA GLU A 84 -3.46 3.37 4.55
C GLU A 84 -2.16 2.71 4.05
N VAL A 85 -1.19 3.51 3.65
CA VAL A 85 0.16 3.09 3.25
C VAL A 85 1.13 3.53 4.33
N ARG A 86 1.84 2.57 4.91
CA ARG A 86 2.82 2.78 5.97
C ARG A 86 4.21 2.32 5.55
N GLU A 87 5.18 3.16 5.86
CA GLU A 87 6.61 3.00 5.62
C GLU A 87 7.30 2.45 6.89
N PRO A 88 8.41 1.69 6.79
CA PRO A 88 9.11 1.10 7.94
C PRO A 88 9.61 2.14 8.93
N ASN A 89 9.95 3.36 8.49
CA ASN A 89 10.38 4.45 9.36
C ASN A 89 9.21 5.12 10.10
N GLY A 90 7.99 4.62 9.95
CA GLY A 90 6.81 5.08 10.70
C GLY A 90 5.98 6.15 10.00
N ARG A 91 6.41 6.64 8.83
CA ARG A 91 5.62 7.56 8.01
C ARG A 91 4.40 6.80 7.45
N THR A 92 3.24 7.42 7.53
CA THR A 92 1.97 6.82 7.12
C THR A 92 1.17 7.85 6.32
N VAL A 93 0.52 7.40 5.25
CA VAL A 93 -0.40 8.20 4.43
C VAL A 93 -1.67 7.41 4.19
N THR A 94 -2.81 8.11 4.23
CA THR A 94 -4.10 7.54 3.83
C THR A 94 -4.48 8.05 2.45
N VAL A 95 -4.83 7.14 1.54
CA VAL A 95 -5.24 7.43 0.17
C VAL A 95 -6.60 6.80 -0.12
N SER A 96 -7.44 7.54 -0.83
CA SER A 96 -8.75 7.10 -1.31
C SER A 96 -8.95 7.62 -2.73
N ALA A 97 -9.97 7.15 -3.44
CA ALA A 97 -10.24 7.63 -4.80
C ALA A 97 -10.44 9.14 -4.90
N LYS A 98 -10.97 9.78 -3.84
CA LYS A 98 -11.13 11.24 -3.76
C LYS A 98 -9.80 11.99 -3.69
N GLY A 99 -8.75 11.34 -3.16
CA GLY A 99 -7.39 11.88 -3.07
C GLY A 99 -6.41 11.30 -4.10
N ALA A 100 -6.91 10.58 -5.12
CA ALA A 100 -6.07 9.82 -6.05
C ALA A 100 -5.18 10.68 -6.96
N VAL A 101 -5.47 11.98 -7.10
CA VAL A 101 -4.67 12.92 -7.93
C VAL A 101 -3.30 13.16 -7.31
N ASP A 102 -3.26 13.47 -6.01
CA ASP A 102 -2.01 13.73 -5.28
C ASP A 102 -1.43 12.44 -4.65
N ALA A 103 -2.22 11.37 -4.57
CA ALA A 103 -1.82 10.10 -3.96
C ALA A 103 -0.49 9.56 -4.49
N GLN A 104 -0.22 9.70 -5.80
CA GLN A 104 1.04 9.24 -6.38
C GLN A 104 2.24 9.99 -5.77
N GLU A 105 2.23 11.33 -5.78
CA GLU A 105 3.32 12.13 -5.22
C GLU A 105 3.46 11.92 -3.71
N VAL A 106 2.35 11.82 -2.98
CA VAL A 106 2.40 11.61 -1.52
C VAL A 106 2.95 10.23 -1.19
N ILE A 107 2.53 9.17 -1.90
CA ILE A 107 3.08 7.82 -1.72
C ILE A 107 4.58 7.82 -2.03
N GLN A 108 5.01 8.46 -3.13
CA GLN A 108 6.43 8.56 -3.46
C GLN A 108 7.20 9.33 -2.37
N SER A 109 6.69 10.46 -1.89
CA SER A 109 7.33 11.27 -0.85
C SER A 109 7.46 10.53 0.49
N VAL A 110 6.46 9.70 0.83
CA VAL A 110 6.48 8.87 2.03
C VAL A 110 7.47 7.73 1.88
N LEU A 111 7.49 7.04 0.75
CA LEU A 111 8.31 5.84 0.51
C LEU A 111 9.72 6.13 -0.02
N ALA A 112 10.00 7.36 -0.45
CA ALA A 112 11.31 7.76 -0.92
C ALA A 112 12.34 7.59 0.21
N PRO A 113 13.49 6.96 -0.06
CA PRO A 113 14.57 6.90 0.91
C PRO A 113 15.00 8.34 1.22
N THR A 114 14.87 8.74 2.47
CA THR A 114 15.29 10.08 2.91
C THR A 114 16.79 10.21 2.59
N PRO A 115 17.22 11.19 1.76
CA PRO A 115 18.64 11.44 1.59
C PRO A 115 19.17 11.93 2.94
N ARG A 116 20.12 11.19 3.50
CA ARG A 116 20.79 11.50 4.76
C ARG A 116 21.84 12.60 4.56
#